data_AF-A0A2V2S095-F1
#
_entry.id   AF-A0A2V2S095-F1
#
_cell.length_a   1.000
_cell.length_b   1.000
_cell.length_c   1.000
_cell.angle_alpha   90.00
_cell.angle_beta   90.00
_cell.angle_gamma   90.00
#
_symmetry.space_group_name_H-M   'P 1'
#
loop_
_entity.id
_entity.type
_entity.pdbx_description
1 polymer ?
#
loop_
_entity_poly.entity_id
_entity_poly.type
_entity_poly.pdbx_seq_one_letter_code
_entity_poly.pdbx_strand_id
1 'polypeptide(L)'
;MDRERAPKESAYWQRVLPRGVPHYGRVRRIPPLLLVLACVLSVPTSHASDTIAKTGDILQILLPVTAGGFTLAYPRSEGGGAVADWLGGAEEKLGIGYRDTRGTIQFAESAGLTLAVTYILKYSISETRPNGGSQSFPSAHTSISFSAAEFLRKRYGWEYGIPAYALASFVAYSRVEAKEHHPHDVIAGAAIGIGSSFLFTRPYKKWSVEADVGERYYGFRLSRPW
;
A
#
# COMPACT_ATOMS: atom_id res chain seq x y z
N MET A 1 47.50 8.90 -45.11
CA MET A 1 47.02 9.73 -43.98
C MET A 1 45.78 10.44 -44.48
N ASP A 2 44.61 9.89 -44.24
CA ASP A 2 43.34 10.60 -44.44
C ASP A 2 42.34 10.03 -43.43
N ARG A 3 41.78 10.89 -42.58
CA ARG A 3 40.84 10.51 -41.51
C ARG A 3 39.44 10.90 -41.97
N GLU A 4 38.67 9.94 -42.46
CA GLU A 4 37.24 10.10 -42.66
C GLU A 4 36.54 10.27 -41.30
N ARG A 5 35.84 11.39 -41.14
CA ARG A 5 35.13 11.80 -39.93
C ARG A 5 33.64 11.55 -40.17
N ALA A 6 33.05 10.61 -39.43
CA ALA A 6 31.63 10.28 -39.50
C ALA A 6 30.73 11.51 -39.26
N PRO A 7 29.56 11.63 -39.93
CA PRO A 7 28.64 12.75 -39.71
C PRO A 7 27.89 12.60 -38.37
N LYS A 8 27.77 13.72 -37.64
CA LYS A 8 27.06 13.82 -36.35
C LYS A 8 25.53 13.78 -36.57
N GLU A 9 24.90 12.63 -36.38
CA GLU A 9 23.44 12.45 -36.44
C GLU A 9 22.65 13.19 -35.33
N SER A 10 23.32 13.76 -34.32
CA SER A 10 22.66 14.39 -33.17
C SER A 10 21.95 15.73 -33.46
N ALA A 11 22.11 16.30 -34.67
CA ALA A 11 21.56 17.61 -35.04
C ALA A 11 20.26 17.55 -35.84
N TYR A 12 19.83 16.37 -36.30
CA TYR A 12 18.60 16.21 -37.08
C TYR A 12 17.37 16.23 -36.17
N TRP A 13 17.41 15.51 -35.05
CA TRP A 13 16.27 15.39 -34.12
C TRP A 13 15.91 16.68 -33.37
N GLN A 14 16.81 17.66 -33.28
CA GLN A 14 16.52 18.94 -32.62
C GLN A 14 15.69 19.91 -33.48
N ARG A 15 15.49 19.61 -34.77
CA ARG A 15 14.76 20.47 -35.72
C ARG A 15 13.34 20.01 -36.03
N VAL A 16 12.94 18.81 -35.62
CA VAL A 16 11.66 18.18 -36.01
C VAL A 16 10.56 18.35 -34.95
N LEU A 17 10.88 18.90 -33.76
CA LEU A 17 9.88 19.14 -32.72
C LEU A 17 9.39 20.60 -32.77
N PRO A 18 8.07 20.84 -32.89
CA PRO A 18 7.52 22.19 -32.89
C PRO A 18 7.81 22.91 -31.56
N ARG A 19 8.36 24.13 -31.66
CA ARG A 19 8.56 25.03 -30.51
C ARG A 19 7.21 25.59 -30.10
N GLY A 20 6.65 25.08 -29.00
CA GLY A 20 5.39 25.61 -28.48
C GLY A 20 4.60 24.68 -27.56
N VAL A 21 5.15 23.55 -27.11
CA VAL A 21 4.45 22.75 -26.09
C VAL A 21 4.52 23.52 -24.76
N PRO A 22 3.38 23.99 -24.21
CA PRO A 22 3.40 24.67 -22.92
C PRO A 22 3.96 23.72 -21.87
N HIS A 23 4.98 24.18 -21.14
CA HIS A 23 5.42 23.53 -19.92
C HIS A 23 4.28 23.63 -18.90
N TYR A 24 3.45 22.58 -18.84
CA TYR A 24 2.52 22.41 -17.73
C TYR A 24 3.36 22.35 -16.45
N GLY A 25 3.27 23.40 -15.64
CA GLY A 25 3.91 23.46 -14.33
C GLY A 25 3.54 22.20 -13.54
N ARG A 26 4.53 21.54 -12.97
CA ARG A 26 4.36 20.34 -12.15
C ARG A 26 3.58 20.72 -10.89
N VAL A 27 2.25 20.66 -10.97
CA VAL A 27 1.39 20.73 -9.79
C VAL A 27 1.77 19.55 -8.92
N ARG A 28 2.36 19.80 -7.75
CA ARG A 28 2.60 18.76 -6.74
C ARG A 28 1.24 18.28 -6.24
N ARG A 29 0.65 17.26 -6.87
CA ARG A 29 -0.55 16.62 -6.30
C ARG A 29 -0.09 15.70 -5.16
N ILE A 30 -0.73 15.84 -4.00
CA ILE A 30 -0.48 15.02 -2.82
C ILE A 30 -1.13 13.65 -3.06
N PRO A 31 -0.45 12.50 -2.88
CA PRO A 31 -1.06 11.20 -3.13
C PRO A 31 -2.24 10.95 -2.18
N PRO A 32 -3.31 10.26 -2.62
CA PRO A 32 -4.57 10.14 -1.88
C PRO A 32 -4.42 9.45 -0.52
N LEU A 33 -3.43 8.57 -0.33
CA LEU A 33 -3.10 8.01 0.98
C LEU A 33 -2.50 9.06 1.94
N LEU A 34 -1.71 10.00 1.43
CA LEU A 34 -1.26 11.18 2.19
C LEU A 34 -2.36 12.23 2.35
N LEU A 35 -3.33 12.27 1.43
CA LEU A 35 -4.51 13.14 1.51
C LEU A 35 -5.52 12.59 2.52
N VAL A 36 -5.74 11.28 2.57
CA VAL A 36 -6.52 10.59 3.61
C VAL A 36 -5.79 10.70 4.94
N LEU A 37 -4.47 10.50 4.99
CA LEU A 37 -3.68 10.76 6.20
C LEU A 37 -3.79 12.23 6.64
N ALA A 38 -3.66 13.19 5.73
CA ALA A 38 -3.80 14.62 6.04
C ALA A 38 -5.22 14.97 6.49
N CYS A 39 -6.25 14.39 5.88
CA CYS A 39 -7.65 14.54 6.29
C CYS A 39 -7.89 13.95 7.69
N VAL A 40 -7.31 12.77 7.99
CA VAL A 40 -7.38 12.14 9.31
C VAL A 40 -6.65 12.98 10.36
N LEU A 41 -5.49 13.57 10.01
CA LEU A 41 -4.75 14.50 10.87
C LEU A 41 -5.46 15.85 11.05
N SER A 42 -6.46 16.16 10.22
CA SER A 42 -7.21 17.42 10.24
C SER A 42 -8.54 17.32 11.01
N VAL A 43 -8.86 16.18 11.65
CA VAL A 43 -10.12 16.00 12.38
C VAL A 43 -10.10 16.82 13.69
N PRO A 44 -11.00 17.81 13.88
CA PRO A 44 -11.04 18.65 15.06
C PRO A 44 -11.46 17.86 16.32
N THR A 45 -10.78 18.12 17.44
CA THR A 45 -10.80 17.33 18.69
C THR A 45 -11.92 17.70 19.68
N SER A 46 -12.97 18.43 19.29
CA SER A 46 -13.89 19.04 20.27
C SER A 46 -15.09 18.17 20.71
N HIS A 47 -15.45 17.11 19.97
CA HIS A 47 -16.37 16.02 20.40
C HIS A 47 -15.76 14.66 20.03
N ALA A 48 -14.62 14.36 20.66
CA ALA A 48 -13.56 13.51 20.10
C ALA A 48 -13.88 12.00 20.01
N SER A 49 -14.45 11.37 21.03
CA SER A 49 -14.51 9.88 21.08
C SER A 49 -15.35 9.28 19.96
N ASP A 50 -16.55 9.83 19.75
CA ASP A 50 -17.52 9.25 18.81
C ASP A 50 -17.10 9.52 17.37
N THR A 51 -16.51 10.68 17.11
CA THR A 51 -15.95 11.03 15.79
C THR A 51 -14.77 10.12 15.46
N ILE A 52 -13.84 9.94 16.41
CA ILE A 52 -12.66 9.08 16.25
C ILE A 52 -13.10 7.63 16.00
N ALA A 53 -14.07 7.11 16.76
CA ALA A 53 -14.63 5.78 16.58
C ALA A 53 -15.22 5.60 15.17
N LYS A 54 -16.10 6.51 14.75
CA LYS A 54 -16.73 6.47 13.42
C LYS A 54 -15.71 6.55 12.28
N THR A 55 -14.70 7.41 12.41
CA THR A 55 -13.62 7.48 11.42
C THR A 55 -12.84 6.16 11.35
N GLY A 56 -12.57 5.54 12.50
CA GLY A 56 -11.96 4.20 12.55
C GLY A 56 -12.82 3.14 11.85
N ASP A 57 -14.14 3.16 12.06
CA ASP A 57 -15.09 2.22 11.45
C ASP A 57 -15.16 2.36 9.92
N ILE A 58 -15.01 3.58 9.41
CA ILE A 58 -14.90 3.83 7.96
C ILE A 58 -13.55 3.31 7.44
N LEU A 59 -12.46 3.62 8.13
CA LEU A 59 -11.11 3.27 7.68
C LEU A 59 -10.85 1.75 7.66
N GLN A 60 -11.43 0.99 8.59
CA GLN A 60 -11.30 -0.48 8.57
C GLN A 60 -11.93 -1.14 7.34
N ILE A 61 -12.85 -0.47 6.64
CA ILE A 61 -13.44 -0.95 5.38
C ILE A 61 -12.64 -0.38 4.22
N LEU A 62 -12.35 0.92 4.26
CA LEU A 62 -11.69 1.62 3.17
C LEU A 62 -10.28 1.08 2.90
N LEU A 63 -9.52 0.72 3.94
CA LEU A 63 -8.15 0.19 3.79
C LEU A 63 -8.12 -1.16 3.06
N PRO A 64 -8.87 -2.20 3.48
CA PRO A 64 -9.00 -3.45 2.73
C PRO A 64 -9.54 -3.26 1.31
N VAL A 65 -10.55 -2.40 1.13
CA VAL A 65 -11.10 -2.11 -0.20
C VAL A 65 -10.05 -1.45 -1.09
N THR A 66 -9.26 -0.52 -0.55
CA THR A 66 -8.14 0.10 -1.26
C THR A 66 -7.09 -0.95 -1.61
N ALA A 67 -6.72 -1.82 -0.68
CA ALA A 67 -5.76 -2.90 -0.94
C ALA A 67 -6.21 -3.86 -2.06
N GLY A 68 -7.50 -4.25 -2.06
CA GLY A 68 -8.10 -5.04 -3.13
C GLY A 68 -8.23 -4.27 -4.44
N GLY A 69 -8.63 -3.00 -4.41
CA GLY A 69 -8.68 -2.14 -5.59
C GLY A 69 -7.30 -1.98 -6.23
N PHE A 70 -6.25 -1.90 -5.40
CA PHE A 70 -4.86 -1.87 -5.85
C PHE A 70 -4.50 -3.11 -6.68
N THR A 71 -4.95 -4.31 -6.31
CA THR A 71 -4.67 -5.51 -7.11
C THR A 71 -5.38 -5.48 -8.47
N LEU A 72 -6.46 -4.72 -8.62
CA LEU A 72 -7.20 -4.61 -9.87
C LEU A 72 -6.66 -3.51 -10.80
N ALA A 73 -5.98 -2.50 -10.25
CA ALA A 73 -5.55 -1.31 -10.97
C ALA A 73 -4.02 -1.14 -11.09
N TYR A 74 -3.20 -1.94 -10.38
CA TYR A 74 -1.74 -1.79 -10.40
C TYR A 74 -1.15 -2.20 -11.77
N PRO A 75 -0.61 -1.25 -12.56
CA PRO A 75 -0.12 -1.55 -13.90
C PRO A 75 1.14 -2.41 -13.85
N ARG A 76 1.32 -3.27 -14.86
CA ARG A 76 2.59 -3.92 -15.18
C ARG A 76 3.49 -2.88 -15.86
N SER A 77 3.96 -1.87 -15.13
CA SER A 77 4.87 -0.85 -15.66
C SER A 77 6.31 -1.14 -15.23
N GLU A 78 7.20 -1.23 -16.21
CA GLU A 78 8.64 -1.23 -15.98
C GLU A 78 9.09 0.23 -15.74
N GLY A 79 9.40 0.57 -14.49
CA GLY A 79 10.23 1.74 -14.16
C GLY A 79 9.55 3.08 -13.82
N GLY A 80 8.28 3.10 -13.40
CA GLY A 80 7.64 4.30 -12.82
C GLY A 80 7.56 4.22 -11.29
N GLY A 81 8.15 5.19 -10.56
CA GLY A 81 8.00 5.27 -9.10
C GLY A 81 6.57 5.70 -8.70
N ALA A 82 6.08 5.27 -7.54
CA ALA A 82 4.66 5.40 -7.17
C ALA A 82 4.07 6.80 -7.35
N VAL A 83 4.83 7.85 -7.05
CA VAL A 83 4.36 9.24 -7.19
C VAL A 83 3.92 9.54 -8.63
N ALA A 84 4.63 9.04 -9.65
CA ALA A 84 4.24 9.22 -11.04
C ALA A 84 2.96 8.42 -11.38
N ASP A 85 2.82 7.21 -10.83
CA ASP A 85 1.63 6.38 -11.01
C ASP A 85 0.37 6.97 -10.35
N TRP A 86 0.53 7.68 -9.23
CA TRP A 86 -0.53 8.40 -8.51
C TRP A 86 -0.93 9.72 -9.18
N LEU A 87 0.03 10.43 -9.79
CA LEU A 87 -0.23 11.70 -10.50
C LEU A 87 -0.96 11.50 -11.83
N GLY A 88 -0.81 10.32 -12.44
CA GLY A 88 -1.34 9.96 -13.76
C GLY A 88 -2.85 9.67 -13.85
N GLY A 89 -3.63 9.91 -12.80
CA GLY A 89 -5.10 9.75 -12.83
C GLY A 89 -5.55 8.30 -12.53
N ALA A 90 -5.96 8.06 -11.29
CA ALA A 90 -6.53 6.77 -10.87
C ALA A 90 -7.89 6.46 -11.55
N GLU A 91 -8.57 7.47 -12.09
CA GLU A 91 -9.87 7.30 -12.75
C GLU A 91 -9.75 6.69 -14.16
N GLU A 92 -8.61 6.81 -14.83
CA GLU A 92 -8.42 6.31 -16.21
C GLU A 92 -7.87 4.87 -16.25
N LYS A 93 -7.37 4.35 -15.11
CA LYS A 93 -6.74 3.01 -15.00
C LYS A 93 -7.70 1.87 -14.59
N LEU A 94 -9.02 2.09 -14.67
CA LEU A 94 -10.06 1.06 -14.43
C LEU A 94 -10.28 0.10 -15.63
N GLY A 95 -9.47 0.21 -16.68
CA GLY A 95 -9.51 -0.67 -17.85
C GLY A 95 -9.18 -2.13 -17.52
N ILE A 96 -9.99 -3.05 -18.06
CA ILE A 96 -10.05 -4.50 -17.79
C ILE A 96 -8.72 -5.28 -18.06
N GLY A 97 -7.65 -4.62 -18.53
CA GLY A 97 -6.41 -5.25 -19.01
C GLY A 97 -5.23 -5.37 -18.03
N TYR A 98 -5.28 -4.81 -16.81
CA TYR A 98 -4.11 -4.74 -15.90
C TYR A 98 -4.40 -5.28 -14.48
N ARG A 99 -4.80 -6.56 -14.39
CA ARG A 99 -5.15 -7.20 -13.10
C ARG A 99 -3.98 -7.99 -12.50
N ASP A 100 -3.58 -7.66 -11.28
CA ASP A 100 -2.76 -8.52 -10.41
C ASP A 100 -3.63 -9.61 -9.78
N THR A 101 -4.08 -10.58 -10.58
CA THR A 101 -4.94 -11.68 -10.10
C THR A 101 -4.27 -12.48 -8.98
N ARG A 102 -2.94 -12.61 -9.00
CA ARG A 102 -2.18 -13.28 -7.92
C ARG A 102 -2.20 -12.47 -6.64
N GLY A 103 -2.04 -11.14 -6.73
CA GLY A 103 -2.20 -10.25 -5.59
C GLY A 103 -3.61 -10.33 -5.00
N THR A 104 -4.65 -10.37 -5.84
CA THR A 104 -6.04 -10.52 -5.37
C THR A 104 -6.22 -11.79 -4.55
N ILE A 105 -5.72 -12.94 -5.05
CA ILE A 105 -5.81 -14.22 -4.34
C ILE A 105 -5.02 -14.17 -3.03
N GLN A 106 -3.78 -13.69 -3.05
CA GLN A 106 -2.94 -13.59 -1.85
C GLN A 106 -3.55 -12.66 -0.80
N PHE A 107 -4.17 -11.55 -1.22
CA PHE A 107 -4.89 -10.66 -0.33
C PHE A 107 -6.12 -11.35 0.27
N ALA A 108 -6.90 -12.05 -0.55
CA ALA A 108 -8.06 -12.80 -0.09
C ALA A 108 -7.68 -13.91 0.90
N GLU A 109 -6.61 -14.66 0.64
CA GLU A 109 -6.06 -15.67 1.56
C GLU A 109 -5.61 -15.03 2.89
N SER A 110 -4.89 -13.92 2.81
CA SER A 110 -4.41 -13.17 3.99
C SER A 110 -5.58 -12.65 4.84
N ALA A 111 -6.57 -12.03 4.19
CA ALA A 111 -7.76 -11.50 4.85
C ALA A 111 -8.61 -12.63 5.44
N GLY A 112 -8.79 -13.72 4.69
CA GLY A 112 -9.51 -14.92 5.13
C GLY A 112 -8.87 -15.53 6.38
N LEU A 113 -7.55 -15.75 6.38
CA LEU A 113 -6.84 -16.25 7.56
C LEU A 113 -6.94 -15.27 8.74
N THR A 114 -6.76 -13.96 8.49
CA THR A 114 -6.86 -12.93 9.52
C THR A 114 -8.22 -12.98 10.21
N LEU A 115 -9.30 -13.01 9.44
CA LEU A 115 -10.67 -13.08 9.97
C LEU A 115 -10.90 -14.41 10.70
N ALA A 116 -10.48 -15.53 10.12
CA ALA A 116 -10.64 -16.85 10.74
C ALA A 116 -9.96 -16.90 12.11
N VAL A 117 -8.67 -16.56 12.20
CA VAL A 117 -7.92 -16.57 13.47
C VAL A 117 -8.52 -15.57 14.46
N THR A 118 -8.85 -14.35 14.00
CA THR A 118 -9.44 -13.31 14.84
C THR A 118 -10.74 -13.81 15.47
N TYR A 119 -11.69 -14.32 14.68
CA TYR A 119 -12.99 -14.74 15.19
C TYR A 119 -12.91 -16.02 16.01
N ILE A 120 -12.03 -16.96 15.67
CA ILE A 120 -11.78 -18.15 16.51
C ILE A 120 -11.34 -17.70 17.90
N LEU A 121 -10.32 -16.82 18.01
CA LEU A 121 -9.87 -16.30 19.29
C LEU A 121 -10.95 -15.46 19.99
N LYS A 122 -11.69 -14.66 19.22
CA LYS A 122 -12.81 -13.83 19.69
C LYS A 122 -13.82 -14.63 20.48
N TYR A 123 -14.21 -15.80 19.97
CA TYR A 123 -15.22 -16.63 20.61
C TYR A 123 -14.62 -17.67 21.56
N SER A 124 -13.30 -17.85 21.57
CA SER A 124 -12.60 -18.74 22.50
C SER A 124 -12.14 -18.05 23.78
N ILE A 125 -11.89 -16.74 23.73
CA ILE A 125 -11.37 -15.95 24.84
C ILE A 125 -12.43 -14.91 25.24
N SER A 126 -13.17 -15.24 26.30
CA SER A 126 -14.16 -14.33 26.88
C SER A 126 -13.47 -13.24 27.70
N GLU A 127 -13.29 -12.06 27.09
CA GLU A 127 -12.79 -10.88 27.79
C GLU A 127 -13.83 -9.74 27.78
N THR A 128 -13.98 -9.09 28.93
CA THR A 128 -14.83 -7.90 29.09
C THR A 128 -14.14 -6.65 28.58
N ARG A 129 -14.85 -5.85 27.80
CA ARG A 129 -14.39 -4.58 27.24
C ARG A 129 -14.30 -3.48 28.30
N PRO A 130 -13.50 -2.43 28.07
CA PRO A 130 -13.46 -1.27 28.97
C PRO A 130 -14.81 -0.58 29.18
N ASN A 131 -15.73 -0.68 28.23
CA ASN A 131 -17.09 -0.14 28.32
C ASN A 131 -18.11 -1.11 28.96
N GLY A 132 -17.68 -2.27 29.46
CA GLY A 132 -18.55 -3.27 30.07
C GLY A 132 -19.20 -4.27 29.09
N GLY A 133 -18.96 -4.13 27.78
CA GLY A 133 -19.38 -5.11 26.78
C GLY A 133 -18.56 -6.41 26.84
N SER A 134 -18.97 -7.42 26.07
CA SER A 134 -18.26 -8.71 25.97
C SER A 134 -17.43 -8.82 24.70
N GLN A 135 -16.59 -9.87 24.63
CA GLN A 135 -15.73 -10.17 23.49
C GLN A 135 -14.81 -8.98 23.17
N SER A 136 -13.87 -8.68 24.07
CA SER A 136 -12.82 -7.69 23.82
C SER A 136 -11.70 -8.28 22.95
N PHE A 137 -11.08 -9.37 23.38
CA PHE A 137 -9.95 -9.96 22.69
C PHE A 137 -10.33 -10.77 21.44
N PRO A 138 -9.53 -10.74 20.36
CA PRO A 138 -8.70 -9.63 19.90
C PRO A 138 -9.55 -8.60 19.12
N SER A 139 -8.94 -7.47 18.75
CA SER A 139 -9.63 -6.45 17.95
C SER A 139 -9.69 -6.83 16.47
N ALA A 140 -10.90 -7.11 15.97
CA ALA A 140 -11.14 -7.42 14.55
C ALA A 140 -10.91 -6.22 13.61
N HIS A 141 -11.28 -5.00 14.05
CA HIS A 141 -11.02 -3.77 13.28
C HIS A 141 -9.52 -3.58 13.05
N THR A 142 -8.73 -3.86 14.09
CA THR A 142 -7.28 -3.73 14.04
C THR A 142 -6.68 -4.83 13.17
N SER A 143 -7.08 -6.09 13.36
CA SER A 143 -6.47 -7.21 12.62
C SER A 143 -6.65 -7.10 11.11
N ILE A 144 -7.85 -6.78 10.63
CA ILE A 144 -8.09 -6.65 9.19
C ILE A 144 -7.37 -5.44 8.58
N SER A 145 -7.29 -4.31 9.31
CA SER A 145 -6.61 -3.11 8.86
C SER A 145 -5.10 -3.32 8.73
N PHE A 146 -4.49 -3.98 9.71
CA PHE A 146 -3.07 -4.31 9.69
C PHE A 146 -2.73 -5.40 8.66
N SER A 147 -3.64 -6.33 8.37
CA SER A 147 -3.51 -7.26 7.25
C SER A 147 -3.47 -6.53 5.90
N ALA A 148 -4.33 -5.53 5.70
CA ALA A 148 -4.32 -4.71 4.48
C ALA A 148 -3.04 -3.87 4.36
N ALA A 149 -2.58 -3.26 5.45
CA ALA A 149 -1.34 -2.49 5.47
C ALA A 149 -0.10 -3.34 5.16
N GLU A 150 0.02 -4.52 5.78
CA GLU A 150 1.12 -5.45 5.51
C GLU A 150 1.07 -5.98 4.07
N PHE A 151 -0.13 -6.27 3.54
CA PHE A 151 -0.29 -6.68 2.15
C PHE A 151 0.25 -5.62 1.20
N LEU A 152 -0.16 -4.36 1.37
CA LEU A 152 0.31 -3.24 0.56
C LEU A 152 1.83 -3.06 0.66
N ARG A 153 2.38 -3.12 1.89
CA ARG A 153 3.81 -3.03 2.15
C ARG A 153 4.58 -4.15 1.43
N LYS A 154 4.15 -5.40 1.61
CA LYS A 154 4.89 -6.57 1.14
C LYS A 154 4.74 -6.76 -0.36
N ARG A 155 3.55 -6.46 -0.91
CA ARG A 155 3.25 -6.61 -2.34
C ARG A 155 3.83 -5.46 -3.17
N TYR A 156 3.54 -4.22 -2.79
CA TYR A 156 3.83 -3.03 -3.60
C TYR A 156 4.94 -2.15 -3.04
N GLY A 157 5.39 -2.38 -1.80
CA GLY A 157 6.53 -1.70 -1.21
C GLY A 157 6.15 -0.68 -0.13
N TRP A 158 7.18 -0.14 0.53
CA TRP A 158 7.03 0.74 1.69
C TRP A 158 6.36 2.09 1.38
N GLU A 159 6.43 2.56 0.14
CA GLU A 159 5.73 3.78 -0.28
C GLU A 159 4.20 3.66 -0.16
N TYR A 160 3.65 2.43 -0.28
CA TYR A 160 2.25 2.12 0.02
C TYR A 160 2.07 1.67 1.47
N GLY A 161 3.05 0.96 2.02
CA GLY A 161 3.02 0.45 3.37
C GLY A 161 2.96 1.54 4.44
N ILE A 162 3.85 2.54 4.39
CA ILE A 162 3.96 3.59 5.42
C ILE A 162 2.60 4.29 5.66
N PRO A 163 1.94 4.87 4.64
CA PRO A 163 0.67 5.53 4.88
C PRO A 163 -0.44 4.55 5.26
N ALA A 164 -0.42 3.31 4.75
CA ALA A 164 -1.39 2.28 5.14
C ALA A 164 -1.24 1.88 6.62
N TYR A 165 -0.01 1.74 7.12
CA TYR A 165 0.25 1.51 8.54
C TYR A 165 -0.18 2.67 9.41
N ALA A 166 0.06 3.92 8.98
CA ALA A 166 -0.40 5.09 9.72
C ALA A 166 -1.92 5.09 9.90
N LEU A 167 -2.67 4.78 8.83
CA LEU A 167 -4.12 4.65 8.90
C LEU A 167 -4.57 3.44 9.74
N ALA A 168 -3.90 2.29 9.63
CA ALA A 168 -4.20 1.12 10.45
C ALA A 168 -3.94 1.37 11.94
N SER A 169 -2.86 2.10 12.27
CA SER A 169 -2.58 2.56 13.63
C SER A 169 -3.64 3.53 14.15
N PHE A 170 -4.17 4.41 13.30
CA PHE A 170 -5.30 5.26 13.68
C PHE A 170 -6.56 4.43 13.99
N VAL A 171 -6.86 3.39 13.20
CA VAL A 171 -7.97 2.45 13.50
C VAL A 171 -7.74 1.77 14.85
N ALA A 172 -6.53 1.30 15.14
CA ALA A 172 -6.21 0.69 16.44
C ALA A 172 -6.43 1.67 17.60
N TYR A 173 -5.92 2.90 17.45
CA TYR A 173 -6.07 3.97 18.43
C TYR A 173 -7.56 4.29 18.67
N SER A 174 -8.36 4.39 17.62
CA SER A 174 -9.77 4.73 17.75
C SER A 174 -10.56 3.72 18.59
N ARG A 175 -10.17 2.44 18.54
CA ARG A 175 -10.81 1.39 19.35
C ARG A 175 -10.50 1.50 20.83
N VAL A 176 -9.29 1.94 21.18
CA VAL A 176 -8.89 2.18 22.57
C VAL A 176 -9.59 3.43 23.11
N GLU A 177 -9.57 4.52 22.35
CA GLU A 177 -10.24 5.77 22.72
C GLU A 177 -11.75 5.61 22.90
N ALA A 178 -12.39 4.81 22.04
CA ALA A 178 -13.81 4.50 22.15
C ALA A 178 -14.15 3.54 23.31
N LYS A 179 -13.16 3.09 24.09
CA LYS A 179 -13.32 2.09 25.17
C LYS A 179 -13.88 0.75 24.68
N GLU A 180 -13.69 0.48 23.40
CA GLU A 180 -14.18 -0.73 22.74
C GLU A 180 -13.21 -1.90 22.89
N HIS A 181 -11.94 -1.61 23.13
CA HIS A 181 -10.84 -2.56 23.27
C HIS A 181 -9.77 -2.07 24.25
N HIS A 182 -9.11 -3.00 24.92
CA HIS A 182 -7.88 -2.74 25.67
C HIS A 182 -6.68 -2.59 24.72
N PRO A 183 -5.59 -1.94 25.14
CA PRO A 183 -4.37 -1.84 24.32
C PRO A 183 -3.81 -3.19 23.87
N HIS A 184 -3.92 -4.25 24.69
CA HIS A 184 -3.44 -5.58 24.30
C HIS A 184 -4.30 -6.23 23.21
N ASP A 185 -5.60 -5.96 23.15
CA ASP A 185 -6.49 -6.46 22.11
C ASP A 185 -6.08 -5.97 20.72
N VAL A 186 -5.69 -4.69 20.65
CA VAL A 186 -5.28 -4.05 19.39
C VAL A 186 -3.87 -4.47 19.01
N ILE A 187 -2.95 -4.66 19.96
CA ILE A 187 -1.61 -5.20 19.69
C ILE A 187 -1.71 -6.64 19.15
N ALA A 188 -2.53 -7.49 19.79
CA ALA A 188 -2.76 -8.86 19.34
C ALA A 188 -3.43 -8.88 17.96
N GLY A 189 -4.43 -8.03 17.74
CA GLY A 189 -5.06 -7.87 16.43
C GLY A 189 -4.04 -7.50 15.35
N ALA A 190 -3.19 -6.51 15.60
CA ALA A 190 -2.14 -6.09 14.66
C ALA A 190 -1.17 -7.24 14.35
N ALA A 191 -0.73 -8.01 15.36
CA ALA A 191 0.13 -9.16 15.17
C ALA A 191 -0.51 -10.25 14.29
N ILE A 192 -1.79 -10.56 14.52
CA ILE A 192 -2.55 -11.52 13.70
C ILE A 192 -2.63 -11.05 12.24
N GLY A 193 -2.96 -9.78 12.01
CA GLY A 193 -3.08 -9.21 10.67
C GLY A 193 -1.74 -9.21 9.90
N ILE A 194 -0.68 -8.71 10.54
CA ILE A 194 0.67 -8.70 9.94
C ILE A 194 1.14 -10.14 9.69
N GLY A 195 1.01 -11.03 10.67
CA GLY A 195 1.45 -12.43 10.54
C GLY A 195 0.73 -13.18 9.41
N SER A 196 -0.59 -13.02 9.32
CA SER A 196 -1.41 -13.66 8.28
C SER A 196 -1.03 -13.16 6.89
N SER A 197 -0.88 -11.84 6.72
CA SER A 197 -0.49 -11.27 5.44
C SER A 197 0.96 -11.61 5.07
N PHE A 198 1.85 -11.64 6.05
CA PHE A 198 3.23 -12.07 5.83
C PHE A 198 3.31 -13.53 5.36
N LEU A 199 2.42 -14.42 5.79
CA LEU A 199 2.46 -15.81 5.35
C LEU A 199 2.11 -15.98 3.86
N PHE A 200 1.07 -15.29 3.38
CA PHE A 200 0.55 -15.51 2.03
C PHE A 200 1.07 -14.51 0.98
N THR A 201 1.49 -13.32 1.39
CA THR A 201 1.86 -12.26 0.44
C THR A 201 3.30 -12.40 -0.03
N ARG A 202 3.53 -12.28 -1.34
CA ARG A 202 4.87 -12.22 -1.95
C ARG A 202 5.07 -10.90 -2.71
N PRO A 203 6.30 -10.36 -2.79
CA PRO A 203 6.57 -9.13 -3.53
C PRO A 203 6.13 -9.18 -5.01
N TYR A 204 5.62 -8.05 -5.54
CA TYR A 204 5.22 -7.90 -6.96
C TYR A 204 6.40 -7.95 -7.91
N LYS A 205 7.44 -7.16 -7.61
CA LYS A 205 8.70 -7.13 -8.36
C LYS A 205 9.70 -8.09 -7.71
N LYS A 206 10.28 -8.99 -8.51
CA LYS A 206 11.32 -9.94 -8.06
C LYS A 206 12.72 -9.38 -8.33
N TRP A 207 13.70 -9.89 -7.59
CA TRP A 207 15.11 -9.68 -7.92
C TRP A 207 15.46 -10.45 -9.20
N SER A 208 16.11 -9.77 -10.15
CA SER A 208 16.78 -10.40 -11.28
C SER A 208 18.26 -10.50 -10.98
N VAL A 209 18.80 -11.70 -11.15
CA VAL A 209 20.24 -11.98 -11.11
C VAL A 209 20.64 -12.29 -12.54
N GLU A 210 21.40 -11.40 -13.16
CA GLU A 210 21.98 -11.63 -14.48
C GLU A 210 23.48 -11.86 -14.34
N ALA A 211 24.02 -12.81 -15.12
CA ALA A 211 25.46 -12.93 -15.27
C ALA A 211 25.95 -11.76 -16.15
N ASP A 212 26.85 -10.94 -15.60
CA ASP A 212 27.47 -9.81 -16.29
C ASP A 212 28.88 -10.24 -16.70
N VAL A 213 29.09 -10.47 -17.99
CA VAL A 213 30.38 -10.92 -18.53
C VAL A 213 30.92 -9.86 -19.47
N GLY A 214 32.05 -9.27 -19.09
CA GLY A 214 32.83 -8.35 -19.93
C GLY A 214 34.18 -8.95 -20.30
N GLU A 215 34.88 -8.34 -21.27
CA GLU A 215 36.15 -8.87 -21.81
C GLU A 215 37.26 -9.11 -20.77
N ARG A 216 37.15 -8.52 -19.57
CA ARG A 216 38.11 -8.70 -18.45
C ARG A 216 37.45 -8.97 -17.11
N TYR A 217 36.15 -9.22 -17.04
CA TYR A 217 35.48 -9.49 -15.78
C TYR A 217 34.30 -10.46 -15.94
N TYR A 218 34.07 -11.24 -14.89
CA TYR A 218 32.87 -12.05 -14.70
C TYR A 218 32.23 -11.60 -13.39
N GLY A 219 30.96 -11.22 -13.44
CA GLY A 219 30.21 -10.76 -12.29
C GLY A 219 28.75 -11.17 -12.35
N PHE A 220 28.02 -10.79 -11.31
CA PHE A 220 26.57 -10.93 -11.26
C PHE A 220 25.97 -9.53 -11.05
N ARG A 221 25.02 -9.16 -11.90
CA ARG A 221 24.21 -7.96 -11.73
C ARG A 221 22.94 -8.33 -10.99
N LEU A 222 22.85 -7.93 -9.72
CA LEU A 222 21.57 -7.90 -9.02
C LEU A 222 20.84 -6.62 -9.41
N SER A 223 19.68 -6.75 -10.03
CA SER A 223 18.77 -5.64 -10.27
C SER A 223 17.43 -5.91 -9.62
N ARG A 224 16.84 -4.85 -9.06
CA ARG A 224 15.46 -4.83 -8.59
C ARG A 224 14.77 -3.69 -9.31
N PRO A 225 13.76 -3.95 -10.15
CA PRO A 225 12.95 -2.87 -10.69
C PRO A 225 12.23 -2.23 -9.50
N TRP A 226 12.44 -0.93 -9.31
CA TRP A 226 11.72 -0.11 -8.35
C TRP A 226 10.38 0.30 -8.96
#